data_AF-K7LPF4-F1
#
_entry.id   AF-K7LPF4-F1
#
_cell.length_a   1.000
_cell.length_b   1.000
_cell.length_c   1.000
_cell.angle_alpha   90.00
_cell.angle_beta   90.00
_cell.angle_gamma   90.00
#
_symmetry.space_group_name_H-M   'P 1'
#
loop_
_entity.id
_entity.type
_entity.pdbx_description
1 polymer ?
#
loop_
_entity_poly.entity_id
_entity_poly.type
_entity_poly.pdbx_seq_one_letter_code
_entity_poly.pdbx_strand_id
1 'polypeptide(L)'
;MQRKREKEKRRAANRKDPRRLGVKGKKKKQRFASAEERIKYKIEKGPVVKPDELTGEERFYLKKMGQKRSNYLQIGRRGLFGGVVLNMHMHWKKHETVKVFCKPCKPGQVHEYAQELARLSGGIPLQIIGDDTIIFYRRKNYEQPEVMSPIDTLSKKKALEKSKFEQSLESVRRFVAIAEKELELYCRHVALYGDPNNRNLLSMLDVPSGNSKEKGNHEVSGDFSVSLSETEADSMEMELSETENSLQDENMSMNESDSEEDSMLDSYVIKKERYILLKCKMKV
;
A
#
# COMPACT_ATOMS: atom_id res chain seq x y z
N MET A 1 -80.38 -10.71 -4.65
CA MET A 1 -79.39 -11.76 -5.01
C MET A 1 -78.59 -11.50 -6.29
N GLN A 2 -79.15 -10.87 -7.34
CA GLN A 2 -78.48 -10.69 -8.64
C GLN A 2 -77.19 -9.82 -8.60
N ARG A 3 -77.19 -8.73 -7.83
CA ARG A 3 -76.07 -7.78 -7.73
C ARG A 3 -74.76 -8.42 -7.23
N LYS A 4 -74.85 -9.44 -6.37
CA LYS A 4 -73.68 -10.17 -5.84
C LYS A 4 -73.03 -11.04 -6.93
N ARG A 5 -73.85 -11.71 -7.75
CA ARG A 5 -73.40 -12.54 -8.89
C ARG A 5 -72.73 -11.69 -9.97
N GLU A 6 -73.25 -10.49 -10.26
CA GLU A 6 -72.64 -9.59 -11.24
C GLU A 6 -71.27 -9.06 -10.80
N LYS A 7 -71.11 -8.73 -9.50
CA LYS A 7 -69.82 -8.32 -8.92
C LYS A 7 -68.77 -9.43 -9.01
N GLU A 8 -69.17 -10.69 -8.79
CA GLU A 8 -68.28 -11.85 -8.98
C GLU A 8 -67.90 -12.04 -10.44
N LYS A 9 -68.84 -11.93 -11.39
CA LYS A 9 -68.55 -11.98 -12.83
C LYS A 9 -67.53 -10.91 -13.25
N ARG A 10 -67.70 -9.66 -12.77
CA ARG A 10 -66.73 -8.57 -13.02
C ARG A 10 -65.34 -8.87 -12.44
N ARG A 11 -65.25 -9.37 -11.21
CA ARG A 11 -63.98 -9.76 -10.58
C ARG A 11 -63.29 -10.92 -11.31
N ALA A 12 -64.06 -11.91 -11.74
CA ALA A 12 -63.55 -13.05 -12.50
C ALA A 12 -63.03 -12.63 -13.89
N ALA A 13 -63.74 -11.72 -14.57
CA ALA A 13 -63.28 -11.14 -15.83
C ALA A 13 -61.98 -10.35 -15.65
N ASN A 14 -61.89 -9.54 -14.59
CA ASN A 14 -60.69 -8.75 -14.29
C ASN A 14 -59.47 -9.61 -13.90
N ARG A 15 -59.67 -10.83 -13.37
CA ARG A 15 -58.59 -11.78 -13.07
C ARG A 15 -58.04 -12.47 -14.32
N LYS A 16 -58.86 -12.62 -15.37
CA LYS A 16 -58.49 -13.22 -16.66
C LYS A 16 -58.02 -12.19 -17.70
N ASP A 17 -58.01 -10.91 -17.37
CA ASP A 17 -57.60 -9.85 -18.30
C ASP A 17 -56.11 -10.03 -18.69
N PRO A 18 -55.79 -10.21 -19.99
CA PRO A 18 -54.42 -10.29 -20.48
C PRO A 18 -53.60 -9.02 -20.20
N ARG A 19 -54.27 -7.87 -20.05
CA ARG A 19 -53.65 -6.58 -19.70
C ARG A 19 -53.31 -6.47 -18.22
N ARG A 20 -53.68 -7.47 -17.41
CA ARG A 20 -53.36 -7.47 -15.99
C ARG A 20 -51.85 -7.69 -15.83
N LEU A 21 -51.15 -6.58 -15.67
CA LEU A 21 -49.78 -6.49 -15.16
C LEU A 21 -49.76 -6.90 -13.66
N GLY A 22 -50.23 -8.09 -13.35
CA GLY A 22 -49.84 -8.74 -12.11
C GLY A 22 -48.36 -9.05 -12.24
N VAL A 23 -47.56 -8.71 -11.22
CA VAL A 23 -46.16 -9.16 -11.13
C VAL A 23 -46.19 -10.70 -11.09
N LYS A 24 -46.17 -11.33 -12.27
CA LYS A 24 -46.16 -12.78 -12.42
C LYS A 24 -44.85 -13.29 -11.82
N GLY A 25 -44.97 -13.93 -10.66
CA GLY A 25 -43.86 -14.53 -9.95
C GLY A 25 -42.96 -13.50 -9.27
N LYS A 26 -43.22 -13.21 -7.99
CA LYS A 26 -42.12 -12.81 -7.10
C LYS A 26 -41.14 -13.98 -7.09
N LYS A 27 -40.14 -13.98 -7.96
CA LYS A 27 -38.95 -14.84 -7.81
C LYS A 27 -38.53 -14.67 -6.35
N LYS A 28 -38.52 -15.75 -5.57
CA LYS A 28 -38.03 -15.73 -4.19
C LYS A 28 -36.58 -15.21 -4.27
N LYS A 29 -36.37 -13.91 -4.07
CA LYS A 29 -35.03 -13.36 -3.86
C LYS A 29 -34.51 -14.12 -2.64
N GLN A 30 -33.39 -14.83 -2.79
CA GLN A 30 -32.73 -15.44 -1.63
C GLN A 30 -32.54 -14.33 -0.59
N ARG A 31 -33.17 -14.51 0.57
CA ARG A 31 -32.99 -13.62 1.71
C ARG A 31 -31.73 -14.12 2.39
N PHE A 32 -30.64 -13.41 2.21
CA PHE A 32 -29.43 -13.58 2.99
C PHE A 32 -29.67 -12.96 4.37
N ALA A 33 -29.22 -13.61 5.43
CA ALA A 33 -29.41 -13.14 6.80
C ALA A 33 -28.54 -11.90 7.08
N SER A 34 -27.34 -11.86 6.49
CA SER A 34 -26.39 -10.75 6.63
C SER A 34 -25.94 -10.19 5.28
N ALA A 35 -25.45 -8.95 5.27
CA ALA A 35 -24.83 -8.33 4.09
C ALA A 35 -23.59 -9.13 3.62
N GLU A 36 -22.85 -9.72 4.56
CA GLU A 36 -21.66 -10.54 4.28
C GLU A 36 -22.00 -11.79 3.48
N GLU A 37 -23.09 -12.48 3.83
CA GLU A 37 -23.56 -13.66 3.09
C GLU A 37 -23.97 -13.30 1.66
N ARG A 38 -24.55 -12.10 1.44
CA ARG A 38 -24.86 -11.59 0.09
C ARG A 38 -23.59 -11.42 -0.73
N ILE A 39 -22.55 -10.87 -0.12
CA ILE A 39 -21.26 -10.62 -0.76
C ILE A 39 -20.59 -11.95 -1.08
N LYS A 40 -20.52 -12.86 -0.10
CA LYS A 40 -19.96 -14.20 -0.26
C LYS A 40 -20.66 -14.97 -1.38
N TYR A 41 -21.99 -14.97 -1.40
CA TYR A 41 -22.77 -15.61 -2.47
C TYR A 41 -22.50 -15.00 -3.85
N LYS A 42 -22.36 -13.67 -3.94
CA LYS A 42 -22.02 -13.01 -5.21
C LYS A 42 -20.60 -13.36 -5.68
N ILE A 43 -19.64 -13.47 -4.76
CA ILE A 43 -18.27 -13.90 -5.06
C ILE A 43 -18.27 -15.35 -5.56
N GLU A 44 -18.96 -16.26 -4.84
CA GLU A 44 -19.08 -17.66 -5.21
C GLU A 44 -19.83 -17.90 -6.52
N LYS A 45 -20.83 -17.05 -6.85
CA LYS A 45 -21.56 -17.09 -8.12
C LYS A 45 -20.94 -16.27 -9.24
N GLY A 46 -19.83 -15.59 -8.98
CA GLY A 46 -19.05 -14.94 -10.03
C GLY A 46 -18.62 -15.97 -11.08
N PRO A 47 -18.40 -15.57 -12.35
CA PRO A 47 -17.85 -16.48 -13.34
C PRO A 47 -16.49 -16.97 -12.86
N VAL A 48 -16.42 -18.25 -12.45
CA VAL A 48 -15.17 -18.93 -12.12
C VAL A 48 -14.41 -19.10 -13.43
N VAL A 49 -13.60 -18.09 -13.78
CA VAL A 49 -12.66 -18.18 -14.90
C VAL A 49 -11.59 -19.17 -14.47
N LYS A 50 -11.62 -20.37 -15.05
CA LYS A 50 -10.56 -21.37 -14.84
C LYS A 50 -9.22 -20.71 -15.13
N PRO A 51 -8.21 -20.84 -14.26
CA PRO A 51 -6.87 -20.39 -14.58
C PRO A 51 -6.46 -21.08 -15.87
N ASP A 52 -6.17 -20.33 -16.93
CA ASP A 52 -5.59 -20.88 -18.15
C ASP A 52 -4.19 -21.39 -17.79
N GLU A 53 -4.08 -22.67 -17.47
CA GLU A 53 -2.81 -23.31 -17.14
C GLU A 53 -1.93 -23.32 -18.39
N LEU A 54 -0.84 -22.54 -18.34
CA LEU A 54 0.21 -22.58 -19.36
C LEU A 54 1.06 -23.82 -19.13
N THR A 55 1.25 -24.63 -20.17
CA THR A 55 2.19 -25.75 -20.11
C THR A 55 3.61 -25.22 -19.90
N GLY A 56 4.49 -26.00 -19.24
CA GLY A 56 5.88 -25.59 -18.99
C GLY A 56 6.63 -25.18 -20.27
N GLU A 57 6.37 -25.88 -21.38
CA GLU A 57 6.90 -25.57 -22.71
C GLU A 57 6.38 -24.23 -23.25
N GLU A 58 5.07 -23.99 -23.16
CA GLU A 58 4.46 -22.72 -23.57
C GLU A 58 5.01 -21.55 -22.76
N ARG A 59 5.14 -21.73 -21.43
CA ARG A 59 5.71 -20.72 -20.53
C ARG A 59 7.16 -20.40 -20.90
N PHE A 60 7.96 -21.42 -21.21
CA PHE A 60 9.35 -21.24 -21.65
C PHE A 60 9.43 -20.50 -22.99
N TYR A 61 8.62 -20.89 -23.97
CA TYR A 61 8.54 -20.22 -25.27
C TYR A 61 8.14 -18.75 -25.13
N LEU A 62 7.07 -18.46 -24.38
CA LEU A 62 6.58 -17.10 -24.13
C LEU A 62 7.60 -16.25 -23.37
N LYS A 63 8.33 -16.84 -22.42
CA LYS A 63 9.43 -16.15 -21.72
C LYS A 63 10.52 -15.73 -22.70
N LYS A 64 10.98 -16.65 -23.57
CA LYS A 64 12.00 -16.35 -24.59
C LYS A 64 11.52 -15.28 -25.59
N MET A 65 10.27 -15.39 -26.05
CA MET A 65 9.67 -14.42 -26.95
C MET A 65 9.50 -13.05 -26.30
N GLY A 66 8.98 -13.02 -25.07
CA GLY A 66 8.81 -11.81 -24.28
C GLY A 66 10.14 -11.08 -24.06
N GLN A 67 11.24 -11.81 -23.84
CA GLN A 67 12.58 -11.23 -23.74
C GLN A 67 13.11 -10.66 -25.07
N LYS A 68 12.80 -11.27 -26.22
CA LYS A 68 13.29 -10.81 -27.54
C LYS A 68 12.52 -9.60 -28.06
N ARG A 69 11.24 -9.43 -27.69
CA ARG A 69 10.38 -8.35 -28.20
C ARG A 69 10.78 -6.99 -27.62
N SER A 70 10.55 -5.94 -28.41
CA SER A 70 10.78 -4.54 -28.06
C SER A 70 9.52 -3.84 -27.49
N ASN A 71 8.45 -4.58 -27.19
CA ASN A 71 7.23 -4.01 -26.61
C ASN A 71 7.41 -3.84 -25.12
N TYR A 72 7.52 -2.60 -24.67
CA TYR A 72 7.72 -2.28 -23.27
C TYR A 72 6.81 -1.16 -22.79
N LEU A 73 6.56 -1.16 -21.50
CA LEU A 73 5.95 -0.07 -20.77
C LEU A 73 6.84 0.27 -19.57
N GLN A 74 6.82 1.54 -19.17
CA GLN A 74 7.61 2.04 -18.06
C GLN A 74 6.70 2.51 -16.93
N ILE A 75 7.01 2.09 -15.71
CA ILE A 75 6.41 2.55 -14.47
C ILE A 75 7.43 3.48 -13.81
N GLY A 76 7.08 4.76 -13.74
CA GLY A 76 7.89 5.81 -13.13
C GLY A 76 7.61 6.02 -11.65
N ARG A 77 7.99 7.20 -11.13
CA ARG A 77 7.76 7.65 -9.74
C ARG A 77 6.33 7.44 -9.24
N ARG A 78 5.32 7.63 -10.10
CA ARG A 78 3.89 7.52 -9.77
C ARG A 78 3.44 6.09 -9.42
N GLY A 79 4.22 5.07 -9.79
CA GLY A 79 3.82 3.68 -9.62
C GLY A 79 2.67 3.26 -10.55
N LEU A 80 1.84 2.34 -10.08
CA LEU A 80 0.70 1.79 -10.83
C LEU A 80 -0.50 2.73 -10.80
N PHE A 81 -1.00 3.09 -11.98
CA PHE A 81 -2.23 3.87 -12.15
C PHE A 81 -2.96 3.40 -13.41
N GLY A 82 -4.21 3.85 -13.60
CA GLY A 82 -5.07 3.34 -14.69
C GLY A 82 -4.45 3.42 -16.10
N GLY A 83 -3.59 4.40 -16.35
CA GLY A 83 -2.89 4.55 -17.64
C GLY A 83 -1.84 3.47 -17.90
N VAL A 84 -1.24 2.86 -16.86
CA VAL A 84 -0.32 1.73 -17.02
C VAL A 84 -1.08 0.51 -17.54
N VAL A 85 -2.22 0.20 -16.92
CA VAL A 85 -3.09 -0.93 -17.30
C VAL A 85 -3.67 -0.70 -18.70
N LEU A 86 -4.10 0.53 -19.01
CA LEU A 86 -4.52 0.92 -20.36
C LEU A 86 -3.42 0.61 -21.39
N ASN A 87 -2.18 1.02 -21.11
CA ASN A 87 -1.07 0.81 -22.03
C ASN A 87 -0.76 -0.69 -22.22
N MET A 88 -0.90 -1.51 -21.17
CA MET A 88 -0.81 -2.97 -21.29
C MET A 88 -1.81 -3.53 -22.30
N HIS A 89 -3.09 -3.17 -22.16
CA HIS A 89 -4.14 -3.63 -23.08
C HIS A 89 -3.92 -3.17 -24.52
N MET A 90 -3.37 -1.96 -24.71
CA MET A 90 -3.00 -1.46 -26.05
C MET A 90 -1.88 -2.28 -26.69
N HIS A 91 -0.84 -2.65 -25.93
CA HIS A 91 0.19 -3.57 -26.43
C HIS A 91 -0.38 -4.97 -26.71
N TRP A 92 -1.29 -5.44 -25.85
CA TRP A 92 -1.92 -6.73 -26.01
C TRP A 92 -2.84 -6.86 -27.20
N LYS A 93 -3.29 -5.75 -27.78
CA LYS A 93 -4.03 -5.78 -29.05
C LYS A 93 -3.20 -6.36 -30.21
N LYS A 94 -1.90 -6.09 -30.23
CA LYS A 94 -0.98 -6.50 -31.31
C LYS A 94 0.00 -7.59 -30.91
N HIS A 95 0.27 -7.74 -29.62
CA HIS A 95 1.32 -8.60 -29.11
C HIS A 95 0.83 -9.47 -27.96
N GLU A 96 1.34 -10.68 -27.85
CA GLU A 96 0.95 -11.58 -26.77
C GLU A 96 1.62 -11.26 -25.43
N THR A 97 2.81 -10.66 -25.50
CA THR A 97 3.66 -10.36 -24.34
C THR A 97 4.03 -8.88 -24.30
N VAL A 98 4.21 -8.37 -23.09
CA VAL A 98 4.66 -7.00 -22.81
C VAL A 98 5.71 -7.01 -21.70
N LYS A 99 6.78 -6.23 -21.87
CA LYS A 99 7.79 -5.99 -20.83
C LYS A 99 7.39 -4.77 -20.00
N VAL A 100 7.54 -4.87 -18.70
CA VAL A 100 7.21 -3.83 -17.74
C VAL A 100 8.49 -3.46 -17.00
N PHE A 101 8.96 -2.23 -17.19
CA PHE A 101 10.11 -1.68 -16.46
C PHE A 101 9.62 -0.84 -15.29
N CYS A 102 9.98 -1.22 -14.07
CA CYS A 102 9.66 -0.56 -12.81
C CYS A 102 10.87 0.26 -12.37
N LYS A 103 10.93 1.56 -12.67
CA LYS A 103 12.05 2.44 -12.27
C LYS A 103 11.54 3.77 -11.72
N PRO A 104 11.93 4.20 -10.51
CA PRO A 104 12.72 3.48 -9.49
C PRO A 104 11.87 2.43 -8.77
N CYS A 105 12.48 1.33 -8.33
CA CYS A 105 11.82 0.29 -7.54
C CYS A 105 12.65 -0.09 -6.32
N LYS A 106 12.00 -0.25 -5.17
CA LYS A 106 12.64 -0.81 -3.96
C LYS A 106 12.79 -2.33 -4.14
N PRO A 107 13.79 -2.98 -3.52
CA PRO A 107 13.87 -4.44 -3.53
C PRO A 107 12.57 -5.03 -2.98
N GLY A 108 12.01 -6.02 -3.68
CA GLY A 108 10.73 -6.65 -3.32
C GLY A 108 9.48 -5.96 -3.90
N GLN A 109 9.49 -4.65 -4.14
CA GLN A 109 8.33 -3.89 -4.63
C GLN A 109 7.85 -4.36 -6.01
N VAL A 110 8.74 -4.91 -6.84
CA VAL A 110 8.39 -5.51 -8.14
C VAL A 110 7.42 -6.67 -8.00
N HIS A 111 7.52 -7.47 -6.93
CA HIS A 111 6.61 -8.58 -6.70
C HIS A 111 5.19 -8.08 -6.37
N GLU A 112 5.09 -7.01 -5.58
CA GLU A 112 3.80 -6.34 -5.31
C GLU A 112 3.21 -5.75 -6.59
N TYR A 113 4.03 -5.08 -7.41
CA TYR A 113 3.58 -4.58 -8.71
C TYR A 113 3.15 -5.70 -9.65
N ALA A 114 3.85 -6.84 -9.64
CA ALA A 114 3.48 -7.99 -10.44
C ALA A 114 2.09 -8.53 -10.05
N GLN A 115 1.83 -8.65 -8.75
CA GLN A 115 0.55 -9.12 -8.22
C GLN A 115 -0.58 -8.14 -8.51
N GLU A 116 -0.38 -6.85 -8.26
CA GLU A 116 -1.40 -5.83 -8.51
C GLU A 116 -1.69 -5.66 -10.01
N LEU A 117 -0.67 -5.68 -10.86
CA LEU A 117 -0.90 -5.66 -12.31
C LEU A 117 -1.62 -6.91 -12.80
N ALA A 118 -1.29 -8.09 -12.28
CA ALA A 118 -2.01 -9.32 -12.60
C ALA A 118 -3.49 -9.23 -12.20
N ARG A 119 -3.78 -8.66 -11.02
CA ARG A 119 -5.14 -8.42 -10.52
C ARG A 119 -5.91 -7.42 -11.39
N LEU A 120 -5.29 -6.30 -11.75
CA LEU A 120 -5.93 -5.20 -12.46
C LEU A 120 -6.12 -5.47 -13.96
N SER A 121 -5.08 -6.00 -14.62
CA SER A 121 -5.09 -6.24 -16.06
C SER A 121 -5.62 -7.63 -16.45
N GLY A 122 -5.65 -8.57 -15.49
CA GLY A 122 -5.88 -9.99 -15.76
C GLY A 122 -4.69 -10.69 -16.43
N GLY A 123 -3.56 -10.01 -16.67
CA GLY A 123 -2.38 -10.65 -17.26
C GLY A 123 -1.75 -11.72 -16.36
N ILE A 124 -1.04 -12.66 -16.98
CA ILE A 124 -0.23 -13.67 -16.29
C ILE A 124 1.22 -13.19 -16.22
N PRO A 125 1.81 -13.01 -15.01
CA PRO A 125 3.24 -12.72 -14.89
C PRO A 125 4.05 -13.98 -15.24
N LEU A 126 4.91 -13.89 -16.25
CA LEU A 126 5.73 -15.02 -16.70
C LEU A 126 7.02 -15.15 -15.89
N GLN A 127 7.79 -14.05 -15.83
CA GLN A 127 9.13 -14.00 -15.26
C GLN A 127 9.42 -12.57 -14.78
N ILE A 128 10.02 -12.46 -13.61
CA ILE A 128 10.70 -11.25 -13.13
C ILE A 128 12.19 -11.40 -13.47
N ILE A 129 12.77 -10.39 -14.12
CA ILE A 129 14.17 -10.34 -14.55
C ILE A 129 14.84 -9.22 -13.75
N GLY A 130 15.84 -9.58 -12.95
CA GLY A 130 16.45 -8.65 -12.00
C GLY A 130 15.43 -8.16 -10.96
N ASP A 131 15.58 -6.91 -10.54
CA ASP A 131 14.75 -6.27 -9.51
C ASP A 131 13.88 -5.14 -10.05
N ASP A 132 13.75 -5.01 -11.38
CA ASP A 132 13.04 -3.91 -12.02
C ASP A 132 12.16 -4.33 -13.21
N THR A 133 12.32 -5.53 -13.77
CA THR A 133 11.66 -5.88 -15.04
C THR A 133 10.72 -7.08 -14.91
N ILE A 134 9.48 -6.94 -15.37
CA ILE A 134 8.46 -8.01 -15.36
C ILE A 134 7.99 -8.29 -16.80
N ILE A 135 7.83 -9.56 -17.17
CA ILE A 135 7.21 -9.94 -18.44
C ILE A 135 5.81 -10.46 -18.18
N PHE A 136 4.81 -9.86 -18.84
CA PHE A 136 3.41 -10.25 -18.76
C PHE A 136 2.90 -10.87 -20.06
N TYR A 137 2.00 -11.83 -19.91
CA TYR A 137 1.26 -12.47 -20.99
C TYR A 137 -0.25 -12.21 -20.87
N ARG A 138 -0.91 -11.98 -22.01
CA ARG A 138 -2.33 -11.59 -22.09
C ARG A 138 -3.36 -12.71 -21.90
N ARG A 139 -2.93 -13.97 -21.80
CA ARG A 139 -3.74 -15.22 -21.90
C ARG A 139 -4.01 -15.66 -23.34
N LYS A 140 -4.49 -16.90 -23.52
CA LYS A 140 -4.73 -17.52 -24.85
C LYS A 140 -5.91 -16.85 -25.56
N ASN A 141 -7.00 -16.62 -24.82
CA ASN A 141 -8.25 -16.05 -25.34
C ASN A 141 -8.39 -14.58 -24.91
N TYR A 142 -7.42 -13.76 -25.29
CA TYR A 142 -7.49 -12.34 -24.95
C TYR A 142 -8.59 -11.64 -25.76
N GLU A 143 -9.60 -11.16 -25.03
CA GLU A 143 -10.62 -10.25 -25.54
C GLU A 143 -10.39 -8.87 -24.94
N GLN A 144 -10.48 -7.83 -25.77
CA GLN A 144 -10.29 -6.47 -25.30
C GLN A 144 -11.44 -6.10 -24.36
N PRO A 145 -11.18 -5.75 -23.08
CA PRO A 145 -12.25 -5.34 -22.17
C PRO A 145 -12.89 -4.03 -22.66
N GLU A 146 -14.19 -3.89 -22.42
CA GLU A 146 -14.94 -2.67 -22.74
C GLU A 146 -14.35 -1.47 -21.99
N VAL A 147 -14.02 -1.67 -20.71
CA VAL A 147 -13.32 -0.71 -19.87
C VAL A 147 -11.86 -1.15 -19.70
N MET A 148 -10.96 -0.48 -20.41
CA MET A 148 -9.53 -0.80 -20.44
C MET A 148 -8.77 -0.41 -19.16
N SER A 149 -9.28 0.57 -18.41
CA SER A 149 -8.74 0.99 -17.12
C SER A 149 -9.77 0.71 -16.04
N PRO A 150 -9.61 -0.34 -15.22
CA PRO A 150 -10.55 -0.66 -14.16
C PRO A 150 -10.76 0.52 -13.20
N ILE A 151 -11.99 0.68 -12.70
CA ILE A 151 -12.38 1.74 -11.76
C ILE A 151 -11.56 1.67 -10.46
N ASP A 152 -11.10 0.47 -10.09
CA ASP A 152 -10.25 0.21 -8.93
C ASP A 152 -8.84 0.82 -9.03
N THR A 153 -8.47 1.37 -10.19
CA THR A 153 -7.15 1.99 -10.38
C THR A 153 -7.10 3.44 -9.90
N LEU A 154 -5.97 3.85 -9.33
CA LEU A 154 -5.74 5.23 -8.95
C LEU A 154 -5.72 6.13 -10.19
N SER A 155 -6.26 7.34 -10.05
CA SER A 155 -6.08 8.40 -11.04
C SER A 155 -4.64 8.88 -11.06
N LYS A 156 -4.21 9.50 -12.18
CA LYS A 156 -2.83 9.99 -12.36
C LYS A 156 -2.38 10.96 -11.26
N LYS A 157 -3.31 11.81 -10.76
CA LYS A 157 -3.08 12.77 -9.68
C LYS A 157 -2.93 12.06 -8.33
N LYS A 158 -3.91 11.22 -7.97
CA LYS A 158 -3.90 10.44 -6.72
C LYS A 158 -2.68 9.52 -6.62
N ALA A 159 -2.24 8.92 -7.72
CA ALA A 159 -1.04 8.10 -7.76
C ALA A 159 0.25 8.90 -7.49
N LEU A 160 0.35 10.13 -8.00
CA LEU A 160 1.47 11.01 -7.71
C LEU A 160 1.49 11.46 -6.25
N GLU A 161 0.32 11.82 -5.70
CA GLU A 161 0.16 12.18 -4.29
C GLU A 161 0.57 11.02 -3.39
N LYS A 162 0.06 9.80 -3.64
CA LYS A 162 0.46 8.58 -2.93
C LYS A 162 1.99 8.40 -2.93
N SER A 163 2.63 8.55 -4.08
CA SER A 163 4.09 8.45 -4.20
C SER A 163 4.83 9.50 -3.36
N LYS A 164 4.38 10.76 -3.35
CA LYS A 164 4.95 11.82 -2.49
C LYS A 164 4.80 11.48 -1.01
N PHE A 165 3.63 11.00 -0.59
CA PHE A 165 3.39 10.58 0.79
C PHE A 165 4.28 9.40 1.19
N GLU A 166 4.45 8.40 0.33
CA GLU A 166 5.34 7.26 0.58
C GLU A 166 6.81 7.69 0.71
N GLN A 167 7.26 8.62 -0.13
CA GLN A 167 8.60 9.20 -0.03
C GLN A 167 8.78 9.92 1.31
N SER A 168 7.84 10.80 1.68
CA SER A 168 7.88 11.51 2.97
C SER A 168 7.88 10.55 4.15
N LEU A 169 7.10 9.48 4.07
CA LEU A 169 7.00 8.47 5.12
C LEU A 169 8.31 7.69 5.28
N GLU A 170 8.99 7.37 4.18
CA GLU A 170 10.32 6.76 4.22
C GLU A 170 11.36 7.69 4.86
N SER A 171 11.35 8.98 4.51
CA SER A 171 12.24 9.98 5.12
C SER A 171 12.01 10.08 6.63
N VAL A 172 10.74 10.17 7.08
CA VAL A 172 10.41 10.22 8.51
C VAL A 172 10.84 8.95 9.23
N ARG A 173 10.62 7.76 8.64
CA ARG A 173 11.10 6.49 9.21
C ARG A 173 12.62 6.48 9.42
N ARG A 174 13.38 6.99 8.44
CA ARG A 174 14.84 7.12 8.57
C ARG A 174 15.23 8.04 9.72
N PHE A 175 14.59 9.20 9.84
CA PHE A 175 14.87 10.14 10.94
C PHE A 175 14.55 9.53 12.31
N VAL A 176 13.42 8.83 12.44
CA VAL A 176 13.05 8.13 13.68
C VAL A 176 14.11 7.07 14.04
N ALA A 177 14.53 6.24 13.08
CA ALA A 177 15.54 5.22 13.32
C ALA A 177 16.90 5.80 13.76
N ILE A 178 17.30 6.95 13.19
CA ILE A 178 18.52 7.67 13.61
C ILE A 178 18.36 8.17 15.05
N ALA A 179 17.25 8.84 15.35
CA ALA A 179 16.99 9.39 16.68
C ALA A 179 16.89 8.28 17.76
N GLU A 180 16.33 7.11 17.44
CA GLU A 180 16.29 5.96 18.34
C GLU A 180 17.69 5.44 18.67
N LYS A 181 18.58 5.35 17.67
CA LYS A 181 19.98 4.93 17.87
C LYS A 181 20.79 5.96 18.68
N GLU A 182 20.60 7.24 18.40
CA GLU A 182 21.24 8.32 19.17
C GLU A 182 20.79 8.31 20.62
N LEU A 183 19.50 8.09 20.87
CA LEU A 183 18.95 7.97 22.23
C LEU A 183 19.52 6.74 22.95
N GLU A 184 19.65 5.60 22.28
CA GLU A 184 20.28 4.40 22.84
C GLU A 184 21.73 4.65 23.25
N LEU A 185 22.51 5.30 22.38
CA LEU A 185 23.90 5.70 22.66
C LEU A 185 23.99 6.67 23.83
N TYR A 186 23.09 7.65 23.92
CA TYR A 186 23.02 8.58 25.04
C TYR A 186 22.72 7.87 26.36
N CYS A 187 21.71 6.99 26.37
CA CYS A 187 21.38 6.19 27.55
C CYS A 187 22.55 5.31 28.00
N ARG A 188 23.26 4.68 27.06
CA ARG A 188 24.49 3.91 27.35
C ARG A 188 25.59 4.79 27.94
N HIS A 189 25.79 6.01 27.40
CA HIS A 189 26.76 6.96 27.93
C HIS A 189 26.42 7.38 29.36
N VAL A 190 25.17 7.75 29.62
CA VAL A 190 24.68 8.15 30.95
C VAL A 190 24.85 6.99 31.96
N ALA A 191 24.59 5.75 31.56
CA ALA A 191 24.79 4.58 32.40
C ALA A 191 26.27 4.33 32.76
N LEU A 192 27.22 4.66 31.87
CA LEU A 192 28.66 4.45 32.09
C LEU A 192 29.37 5.63 32.77
N TYR A 193 28.97 6.87 32.47
CA TYR A 193 29.71 8.08 32.86
C TYR A 193 28.92 9.03 33.77
N GLY A 194 27.67 8.69 34.10
CA GLY A 194 26.71 9.56 34.77
C GLY A 194 26.09 10.58 33.82
N ASP A 195 25.07 11.30 34.30
CA ASP A 195 24.42 12.35 33.53
C ASP A 195 25.43 13.48 33.22
N PRO A 196 25.77 13.75 31.94
CA PRO A 196 26.69 14.81 31.59
C PRO A 196 26.18 16.19 32.04
N ASN A 197 24.86 16.37 32.19
CA ASN A 197 24.28 17.62 32.68
C ASN A 197 24.46 17.81 34.19
N ASN A 198 24.75 16.75 34.95
CA ASN A 198 25.07 16.83 36.38
C ASN A 198 26.56 17.09 36.66
N ARG A 199 27.40 17.15 35.63
CA ARG A 199 28.76 17.68 35.77
C ARG A 199 28.67 19.20 35.87
N ASN A 200 28.25 19.66 37.05
CA ASN A 200 28.48 21.04 37.44
C ASN A 200 29.96 21.34 37.20
N LEU A 201 30.24 22.31 36.32
CA LEU A 201 31.57 22.77 35.90
C LEU A 201 32.51 23.10 37.08
N LEU A 202 31.97 23.16 38.30
CA LEU A 202 32.69 23.38 39.53
C LEU A 202 33.38 22.14 40.13
N SER A 203 32.97 20.90 39.82
CA SER A 203 33.52 19.70 40.49
C SER A 203 34.80 19.11 39.86
N MET A 204 35.26 19.61 38.71
CA MET A 204 36.55 19.21 38.11
C MET A 204 37.74 20.08 38.57
N LEU A 205 37.53 21.06 39.45
CA LEU A 205 38.58 21.94 39.98
C LEU A 205 38.93 21.68 41.46
N ASP A 206 38.37 20.65 42.09
CA ASP A 206 38.74 20.30 43.46
C ASP A 206 40.06 19.52 43.50
N VAL A 207 41.14 20.31 43.57
CA VAL A 207 42.46 19.88 44.07
C VAL A 207 42.26 19.30 45.50
N PRO A 208 42.81 18.12 45.83
CA PRO A 208 42.54 17.49 47.11
C PRO A 208 43.30 18.21 48.23
N SER A 209 42.58 18.90 49.12
CA SER A 209 43.13 19.44 50.36
C SER A 209 42.39 18.93 51.58
N GLY A 210 42.99 17.93 52.24
CA GLY A 210 43.03 17.78 53.69
C GLY A 210 41.73 17.63 54.49
N ASN A 211 41.45 16.38 54.88
CA ASN A 211 41.04 15.94 56.22
C ASN A 211 39.78 16.53 56.89
N SER A 212 38.69 15.74 56.94
CA SER A 212 38.02 15.38 58.21
C SER A 212 36.99 14.25 58.02
N LYS A 213 37.07 13.26 58.91
CA LYS A 213 36.19 12.10 59.06
C LYS A 213 34.79 12.51 59.54
N GLU A 214 33.76 11.81 59.06
CA GLU A 214 32.61 11.20 59.79
C GLU A 214 31.41 11.02 58.83
N LYS A 215 31.22 9.82 58.26
CA LYS A 215 30.26 8.78 58.70
C LYS A 215 28.79 9.26 58.75
N GLY A 216 28.04 8.87 57.71
CA GLY A 216 26.57 8.85 57.69
C GLY A 216 26.08 7.91 56.60
N ASN A 217 25.69 6.69 57.00
CA ASN A 217 25.14 5.66 56.12
C ASN A 217 23.67 5.95 55.80
N HIS A 218 23.24 5.72 54.55
CA HIS A 218 21.90 5.19 54.31
C HIS A 218 21.88 4.34 53.04
N GLU A 219 21.64 3.05 53.26
CA GLU A 219 21.34 2.03 52.25
C GLU A 219 19.97 2.29 51.62
N VAL A 220 19.85 2.10 50.30
CA VAL A 220 18.68 1.47 49.67
C VAL A 220 19.16 0.60 48.52
N SER A 221 19.07 -0.70 48.74
CA SER A 221 19.33 -1.80 47.81
C SER A 221 18.29 -1.84 46.68
N GLY A 222 18.73 -2.21 45.48
CA GLY A 222 17.85 -2.40 44.32
C GLY A 222 18.56 -3.19 43.23
N ASP A 223 18.60 -4.51 43.40
CA ASP A 223 19.18 -5.48 42.48
C ASP A 223 18.48 -5.49 41.11
N PHE A 224 19.24 -5.32 40.03
CA PHE A 224 18.83 -5.84 38.72
C PHE A 224 20.07 -6.23 37.89
N SER A 225 20.46 -7.50 38.01
CA SER A 225 21.45 -8.12 37.12
C SER A 225 20.78 -8.49 35.79
N VAL A 226 21.19 -7.87 34.68
CA VAL A 226 20.98 -8.44 33.34
C VAL A 226 22.33 -8.61 32.67
N SER A 227 22.70 -9.87 32.61
CA SER A 227 23.83 -10.41 31.87
C SER A 227 23.67 -10.12 30.38
N LEU A 228 24.64 -9.42 29.78
CA LEU A 228 24.82 -9.34 28.34
C LEU A 228 26.27 -9.73 28.03
N SER A 229 26.41 -10.95 27.50
CA SER A 229 27.61 -11.46 26.87
C SER A 229 27.96 -10.62 25.64
N GLU A 230 29.21 -10.18 25.62
CA GLU A 230 29.87 -9.45 24.54
C GLU A 230 30.17 -10.41 23.38
N THR A 231 29.76 -10.06 22.17
CA THR A 231 30.47 -10.48 20.96
C THR A 231 30.33 -9.42 19.86
N GLU A 232 31.46 -8.80 19.60
CA GLU A 232 32.05 -8.51 18.29
C GLU A 232 31.53 -7.32 17.46
N ALA A 233 32.48 -6.40 17.31
CA ALA A 233 32.53 -5.28 16.40
C ALA A 233 32.25 -5.68 14.95
N ASP A 234 31.50 -4.83 14.24
CA ASP A 234 31.77 -4.60 12.83
C ASP A 234 31.52 -3.13 12.46
N SER A 235 32.56 -2.51 11.93
CA SER A 235 32.59 -1.13 11.46
C SER A 235 31.93 -1.06 10.09
N MET A 236 30.86 -0.27 9.95
CA MET A 236 30.39 0.16 8.64
C MET A 236 30.21 1.67 8.61
N GLU A 237 31.13 2.31 7.90
CA GLU A 237 31.15 3.73 7.60
C GLU A 237 29.98 4.06 6.65
N MET A 238 29.12 5.00 7.05
CA MET A 238 28.00 5.48 6.24
C MET A 238 28.41 6.75 5.52
N GLU A 239 28.94 6.60 4.31
CA GLU A 239 29.18 7.70 3.37
C GLU A 239 27.85 8.36 2.97
N LEU A 240 27.72 9.66 3.26
CA LEU A 240 26.67 10.53 2.77
C LEU A 240 27.10 11.09 1.42
N SER A 241 26.56 10.55 0.32
CA SER A 241 26.66 11.20 -0.98
C SER A 241 25.45 12.10 -1.20
N GLU A 242 25.70 13.41 -1.16
CA GLU A 242 24.80 14.45 -1.62
C GLU A 242 24.83 14.46 -3.15
N THR A 243 23.84 13.85 -3.81
CA THR A 243 23.63 14.05 -5.25
C THR A 243 22.56 15.10 -5.47
N GLU A 244 23.03 16.28 -5.83
CA GLU A 244 22.26 17.38 -6.37
C GLU A 244 21.61 16.96 -7.68
N ASN A 245 20.29 16.95 -7.74
CA ASN A 245 19.57 16.82 -9.01
C ASN A 245 19.03 18.19 -9.42
N SER A 246 19.73 18.77 -10.39
CA SER A 246 19.39 19.95 -11.16
C SER A 246 17.94 19.89 -11.65
N LEU A 247 17.16 20.90 -11.24
CA LEU A 247 15.84 21.20 -11.76
C LEU A 247 16.01 21.94 -13.10
N GLN A 248 15.45 21.40 -14.17
CA GLN A 248 15.11 22.19 -15.35
C GLN A 248 13.62 22.10 -15.63
N ASP A 249 13.04 23.28 -15.67
CA ASP A 249 11.65 23.63 -15.91
C ASP A 249 11.16 23.16 -17.28
N GLU A 250 9.93 22.64 -17.32
CA GLU A 250 9.05 22.77 -18.49
C GLU A 250 7.62 22.98 -17.95
N ASN A 251 7.27 24.25 -17.85
CA ASN A 251 5.91 24.75 -17.65
C ASN A 251 5.06 24.39 -18.87
N MET A 252 4.01 23.60 -18.70
CA MET A 252 2.82 23.70 -19.55
C MET A 252 1.57 23.63 -18.67
N SER A 253 1.01 24.81 -18.46
CA SER A 253 -0.31 25.05 -17.87
C SER A 253 -1.39 24.43 -18.75
N MET A 254 -2.35 23.71 -18.15
CA MET A 254 -3.75 23.78 -18.55
C MET A 254 -4.64 23.43 -17.34
N ASN A 255 -5.49 24.39 -17.00
CA ASN A 255 -6.58 24.31 -16.04
C ASN A 255 -7.57 23.22 -16.42
N GLU A 256 -8.10 22.51 -15.43
CA GLU A 256 -9.52 22.15 -15.33
C GLU A 256 -9.79 21.92 -13.83
N SER A 257 -10.57 22.82 -13.25
CA SER A 257 -11.12 22.72 -11.90
C SER A 257 -12.15 21.61 -11.85
N ASP A 258 -12.11 20.73 -10.87
CA ASP A 258 -13.35 20.24 -10.29
C ASP A 258 -13.17 19.80 -8.83
N SER A 259 -14.21 20.08 -8.07
CA SER A 259 -14.21 20.39 -6.64
C SER A 259 -14.68 19.21 -5.77
N GLU A 260 -14.29 19.29 -4.48
CA GLU A 260 -14.91 18.65 -3.30
C GLU A 260 -14.73 17.13 -3.06
N GLU A 261 -13.54 16.71 -2.58
CA GLU A 261 -13.43 15.55 -1.64
C GLU A 261 -12.31 15.70 -0.57
N ASP A 262 -11.71 16.90 -0.42
CA ASP A 262 -10.47 17.10 0.34
C ASP A 262 -10.64 17.10 1.89
N SER A 263 -11.87 17.25 2.40
CA SER A 263 -12.07 17.42 3.85
C SER A 263 -11.86 16.14 4.67
N MET A 264 -12.01 14.95 4.07
CA MET A 264 -11.95 13.70 4.83
C MET A 264 -10.49 13.26 5.08
N LEU A 265 -9.61 13.42 4.10
CA LEU A 265 -8.19 13.05 4.22
C LEU A 265 -7.45 13.94 5.23
N ASP A 266 -7.69 15.25 5.21
CA ASP A 266 -7.13 16.18 6.21
C ASP A 266 -7.53 15.80 7.63
N SER A 267 -8.78 15.37 7.84
CA SER A 267 -9.23 14.93 9.17
C SER A 267 -8.49 13.68 9.67
N TYR A 268 -8.11 12.76 8.76
CA TYR A 268 -7.37 11.55 9.11
C TYR A 268 -5.89 11.85 9.38
N VAL A 269 -5.27 12.74 8.60
CA VAL A 269 -3.88 13.17 8.80
C VAL A 269 -3.75 13.91 10.13
N ILE A 270 -4.62 14.87 10.41
CA ILE A 270 -4.61 15.66 11.67
C ILE A 270 -4.83 14.76 12.90
N LYS A 271 -5.75 13.77 12.82
CA LYS A 271 -5.98 12.82 13.93
C LYS A 271 -4.76 11.95 14.18
N LYS A 272 -4.05 11.54 13.12
CA LYS A 272 -2.86 10.69 13.24
C LYS A 272 -1.67 11.46 13.80
N GLU A 273 -1.47 12.71 13.37
CA GLU A 273 -0.46 13.61 13.94
C GLU A 273 -0.71 13.88 15.43
N ARG A 274 -1.97 14.17 15.83
CA ARG A 274 -2.32 14.31 17.24
C ARG A 274 -2.03 13.04 18.05
N TYR A 275 -2.32 11.86 17.50
CA TYR A 275 -2.04 10.60 18.18
C TYR A 275 -0.54 10.34 18.37
N ILE A 276 0.28 10.67 17.36
CA ILE A 276 1.75 10.58 17.46
C ILE A 276 2.26 11.55 18.52
N LEU A 277 1.80 12.82 18.49
CA LEU A 277 2.20 13.83 19.48
C LEU A 277 1.81 13.43 20.91
N LEU A 278 0.63 12.83 21.09
CA LEU A 278 0.15 12.36 22.39
C LEU A 278 0.99 11.19 22.91
N LYS A 279 1.38 10.25 22.03
CA LYS A 279 2.27 9.15 22.39
C LYS A 279 3.69 9.62 22.71
N CYS A 280 4.21 10.64 22.00
CA CYS A 280 5.50 11.24 22.34
C CYS A 280 5.45 11.95 23.70
N LYS A 281 4.35 12.64 24.04
CA LYS A 281 4.17 13.29 25.34
C LYS A 281 3.98 12.33 26.52
N MET A 282 3.56 11.09 26.28
CA MET A 282 3.42 10.08 27.35
C MET A 282 4.70 9.27 27.62
N LYS A 283 5.74 9.43 26.80
CA LYS A 283 7.02 8.73 26.93
C LYS A 283 8.17 9.60 27.47
N VAL A 284 7.89 10.86 27.81
CA VAL A 284 8.77 11.79 28.54
C VAL A 284 8.14 12.00 29.91
#